data_AF-A0A4Y9RT67-F1
#
_entry.id   AF-A0A4Y9RT67-F1
#
_cell.length_a   1.000
_cell.length_b   1.000
_cell.length_c   1.000
_cell.angle_alpha   90.00
_cell.angle_beta   90.00
_cell.angle_gamma   90.00
#
_symmetry.space_group_name_H-M   'P 1'
#
loop_
_entity.id
_entity.type
_entity.pdbx_description
1 polymer ?
#
loop_
_entity_poly.entity_id
_entity_poly.type
_entity_poly.pdbx_seq_one_letter_code
_entity_poly.pdbx_strand_id
1 'polypeptide(L)'
;MSIHRILRTLHTFGAAALLAVVMTTSAGAARGPATAEEIARVVQIAAAADKDPLGTMTSADGRWLEKWAEDVPDYNFGPDKGAYWAVIGGAAKGDLKRVVRFQHTVSTAAWQVQHQIHDPQKNEADMEAKTLAGVEGLLRAYEVLAAQRPENRSPQMDEALAQRNAGTLPAFVKALPPMPPR
;
A
#
# COMPACT_ATOMS: atom_id res chain seq x y z
N MET A 1 -4.02 77.43 -44.65
CA MET A 1 -2.76 76.92 -45.24
C MET A 1 -2.54 75.48 -44.81
N SER A 2 -2.21 74.64 -45.80
CA SER A 2 -1.81 73.22 -45.84
C SER A 2 -1.28 72.55 -44.56
N ILE A 3 -1.79 71.37 -44.19
CA ILE A 3 -1.29 69.99 -44.49
C ILE A 3 0.08 69.68 -43.86
N HIS A 4 0.15 68.67 -42.96
CA HIS A 4 0.97 67.45 -43.15
C HIS A 4 0.86 66.40 -42.03
N ARG A 5 0.48 65.17 -42.47
CA ARG A 5 1.04 63.82 -42.18
C ARG A 5 1.16 63.35 -40.71
N ILE A 6 0.48 62.29 -40.26
CA ILE A 6 0.60 60.84 -40.60
C ILE A 6 1.85 60.15 -39.98
N LEU A 7 1.57 59.11 -39.17
CA LEU A 7 2.21 57.77 -39.05
C LEU A 7 2.83 57.33 -37.70
N ARG A 8 2.22 56.25 -37.16
CA ARG A 8 2.78 55.02 -36.55
C ARG A 8 3.83 55.10 -35.44
N THR A 9 3.52 54.45 -34.31
CA THR A 9 4.24 53.23 -33.88
C THR A 9 3.34 52.28 -33.09
N LEU A 10 3.35 51.01 -33.52
CA LEU A 10 2.76 49.81 -32.89
C LEU A 10 3.66 49.33 -31.72
N HIS A 11 3.24 48.21 -31.09
CA HIS A 11 3.93 47.31 -30.12
C HIS A 11 3.55 47.59 -28.66
N THR A 12 3.08 46.63 -27.84
CA THR A 12 3.31 45.17 -27.86
C THR A 12 2.21 44.49 -27.03
N PHE A 13 1.47 43.53 -27.59
CA PHE A 13 0.68 42.58 -26.81
C PHE A 13 1.62 41.48 -26.29
N GLY A 14 1.77 41.39 -24.97
CA GLY A 14 2.53 40.32 -24.32
C GLY A 14 1.73 39.01 -24.37
N ALA A 15 2.13 38.09 -25.24
CA ALA A 15 1.65 36.71 -25.24
C ALA A 15 2.39 35.93 -24.15
N ALA A 16 1.66 35.49 -23.12
CA ALA A 16 2.15 34.53 -22.14
C ALA A 16 2.24 33.15 -22.81
N ALA A 17 3.45 32.72 -23.15
CA ALA A 17 3.71 31.37 -23.64
C ALA A 17 3.61 30.38 -22.47
N LEU A 18 2.57 29.53 -22.47
CA LEU A 18 2.51 28.34 -21.64
C LEU A 18 3.64 27.39 -22.06
N LEU A 19 4.59 27.16 -21.15
CA LEU A 19 5.63 26.15 -21.32
C LEU A 19 4.99 24.76 -21.10
N ALA A 20 4.63 24.10 -22.20
CA ALA A 20 4.26 22.69 -22.17
C ALA A 20 5.53 21.85 -21.97
N VAL A 21 5.74 21.34 -20.75
CA VAL A 21 6.75 20.31 -20.50
C VAL A 21 6.24 19.01 -21.12
N VAL A 22 6.75 18.68 -22.31
CA VAL A 22 6.60 17.37 -22.90
C VAL A 22 7.55 16.43 -22.16
N MET A 23 7.03 15.64 -21.22
CA MET A 23 7.78 14.52 -20.67
C MET A 23 7.77 13.39 -21.69
N THR A 24 8.85 13.28 -22.46
CA THR A 24 9.14 12.10 -23.28
C THR A 24 9.34 10.91 -22.36
N THR A 25 8.39 9.98 -22.34
CA THR A 25 8.54 8.69 -21.66
C THR A 25 9.52 7.83 -22.43
N SER A 26 10.75 7.76 -21.95
CA SER A 26 11.73 6.76 -22.39
C SER A 26 11.26 5.38 -21.92
N ALA A 27 10.78 4.56 -22.85
CA ALA A 27 10.61 3.13 -22.62
C ALA A 27 12.01 2.51 -22.42
N GLY A 28 12.36 2.20 -21.17
CA GLY A 28 13.59 1.48 -20.83
C GLY A 28 14.36 1.96 -19.60
N ALA A 29 14.01 3.10 -18.97
CA ALA A 29 14.55 3.44 -17.67
C ALA A 29 13.88 2.59 -16.60
N ALA A 30 14.66 1.87 -15.77
CA ALA A 30 14.13 1.32 -14.53
C ALA A 30 13.43 2.46 -13.76
N ARG A 31 12.21 2.20 -13.25
CA ARG A 31 11.44 3.26 -12.58
C ARG A 31 12.25 3.88 -11.44
N GLY A 32 12.00 5.15 -11.17
CA GLY A 32 12.57 5.82 -10.00
C GLY A 32 11.94 5.35 -8.68
N PRO A 33 12.41 5.90 -7.54
CA PRO A 33 11.82 5.72 -6.23
C PRO A 33 10.32 6.02 -6.19
N ALA A 34 9.65 5.65 -5.09
CA ALA A 34 8.27 6.02 -4.84
C ALA A 34 8.07 7.54 -4.93
N THR A 35 7.04 8.00 -5.65
CA THR A 35 6.65 9.42 -5.62
C THR A 35 5.73 9.73 -4.44
N ALA A 36 5.58 11.00 -4.10
CA ALA A 36 4.66 11.43 -3.05
C ALA A 36 3.20 11.06 -3.36
N GLU A 37 2.80 11.15 -4.64
CA GLU A 37 1.47 10.77 -5.11
C GLU A 37 1.23 9.27 -4.99
N GLU A 38 2.24 8.44 -5.29
CA GLU A 38 2.14 7.00 -5.12
C GLU A 38 2.03 6.62 -3.65
N ILE A 39 2.82 7.24 -2.77
CA ILE A 39 2.73 7.06 -1.31
C ILE A 39 1.33 7.40 -0.81
N ALA A 40 0.78 8.55 -1.24
CA ALA A 40 -0.58 8.95 -0.90
C ALA A 40 -1.62 7.94 -1.40
N ARG A 41 -1.44 7.41 -2.61
CA ARG A 41 -2.32 6.38 -3.18
C ARG A 41 -2.29 5.09 -2.37
N VAL A 42 -1.12 4.61 -1.95
CA VAL A 42 -1.01 3.40 -1.10
C VAL A 42 -1.83 3.55 0.18
N VAL A 43 -1.73 4.72 0.84
CA VAL A 43 -2.51 5.02 2.05
C VAL A 43 -4.02 5.04 1.78
N GLN A 44 -4.44 5.61 0.66
CA GLN A 44 -5.84 5.61 0.25
C GLN A 44 -6.37 4.21 -0.04
N ILE A 45 -5.57 3.36 -0.69
CA ILE A 45 -5.93 1.97 -0.97
C ILE A 45 -6.07 1.18 0.34
N ALA A 46 -5.17 1.39 1.31
CA ALA A 46 -5.28 0.76 2.63
C ALA A 46 -6.60 1.13 3.34
N ALA A 47 -6.94 2.43 3.34
CA ALA A 47 -8.19 2.91 3.94
C ALA A 47 -9.45 2.38 3.23
N ALA A 48 -9.39 2.14 1.92
CA ALA A 48 -10.47 1.51 1.16
C ALA A 48 -10.56 0.00 1.47
N ALA A 49 -9.41 -0.69 1.52
CA ALA A 49 -9.32 -2.12 1.80
C ALA A 49 -9.81 -2.46 3.22
N ASP A 50 -9.59 -1.58 4.20
CA ASP A 50 -10.14 -1.74 5.55
C ASP A 50 -11.68 -1.76 5.59
N LYS A 51 -12.36 -1.21 4.58
CA LYS A 51 -13.84 -1.17 4.48
C LYS A 51 -14.39 -2.28 3.59
N ASP A 52 -13.77 -2.48 2.43
CA ASP A 52 -14.13 -3.51 1.46
C ASP A 52 -12.87 -4.21 0.94
N PRO A 53 -12.36 -5.21 1.69
CA PRO A 53 -11.08 -5.85 1.37
C PRO A 53 -11.14 -6.65 0.07
N LEU A 54 -12.26 -7.34 -0.19
CA LEU A 54 -12.44 -8.14 -1.41
C LEU A 54 -12.65 -7.26 -2.65
N GLY A 55 -13.48 -6.22 -2.55
CA GLY A 55 -13.69 -5.28 -3.64
C GLY A 55 -12.42 -4.50 -3.96
N THR A 56 -11.69 -4.02 -2.94
CA THR A 56 -10.43 -3.30 -3.14
C THR A 56 -9.36 -4.20 -3.78
N MET A 57 -9.18 -5.43 -3.29
CA MET A 57 -8.24 -6.39 -3.87
C MET A 57 -8.54 -6.69 -5.36
N THR A 58 -9.81 -6.74 -5.74
CA THR A 58 -10.22 -7.06 -7.13
C THR A 58 -10.32 -5.83 -8.03
N SER A 59 -10.17 -4.63 -7.48
CA SER A 59 -10.21 -3.37 -8.21
C SER A 59 -8.95 -3.11 -9.05
N ALA A 60 -8.98 -2.04 -9.86
CA ALA A 60 -7.79 -1.55 -10.57
C ALA A 60 -6.71 -1.04 -9.59
N ASP A 61 -7.13 -0.48 -8.45
CA ASP A 61 -6.21 0.00 -7.42
C ASP A 61 -5.49 -1.15 -6.72
N GLY A 62 -6.20 -2.23 -6.40
CA GLY A 62 -5.58 -3.42 -5.82
C GLY A 62 -4.50 -4.02 -6.74
N ARG A 63 -4.79 -4.13 -8.04
CA ARG A 63 -3.80 -4.58 -9.03
C ARG A 63 -2.64 -3.60 -9.19
N TRP A 64 -2.93 -2.30 -9.17
CA TRP A 64 -1.88 -1.28 -9.23
C TRP A 64 -0.95 -1.40 -8.04
N LEU A 65 -1.48 -1.59 -6.82
CA LEU A 65 -0.68 -1.73 -5.61
C LEU A 65 0.24 -2.96 -5.66
N GLU A 66 -0.28 -4.12 -6.07
CA GLU A 66 0.53 -5.34 -6.17
C GLU A 66 1.71 -5.14 -7.14
N LYS A 67 1.44 -4.58 -8.33
CA LYS A 67 2.47 -4.24 -9.31
C LYS A 67 3.45 -3.21 -8.77
N TRP A 68 2.95 -2.16 -8.13
CA TRP A 68 3.77 -1.09 -7.58
C TRP A 68 4.71 -1.60 -6.50
N ALA A 69 4.23 -2.46 -5.60
CA ALA A 69 5.01 -3.05 -4.53
C ALA A 69 6.12 -4.00 -5.04
N GLU A 70 5.92 -4.62 -6.20
CA GLU A 70 6.94 -5.43 -6.88
C GLU A 70 8.00 -4.57 -7.57
N ASP A 71 7.60 -3.43 -8.16
CA ASP A 71 8.49 -2.64 -9.00
C ASP A 71 9.27 -1.55 -8.25
N VAL A 72 8.73 -1.05 -7.13
CA VAL A 72 9.29 0.13 -6.46
C VAL A 72 10.66 -0.19 -5.83
N PRO A 73 11.73 0.53 -6.21
CA PRO A 73 13.09 0.10 -5.90
C PRO A 73 13.55 0.45 -4.48
N ASP A 74 12.89 1.40 -3.82
CA ASP A 74 13.31 1.97 -2.55
C ASP A 74 12.56 1.42 -1.33
N TYR A 75 11.63 0.48 -1.51
CA TYR A 75 10.93 -0.18 -0.39
C TYR A 75 11.09 -1.70 -0.42
N ASN A 76 11.50 -2.27 0.71
CA ASN A 76 11.57 -3.70 0.93
C ASN A 76 10.33 -4.20 1.69
N PHE A 77 9.24 -4.45 0.96
CA PHE A 77 8.00 -4.95 1.57
C PHE A 77 8.04 -6.41 2.02
N GLY A 78 9.13 -7.14 1.75
CA GLY A 78 9.26 -8.60 1.77
C GLY A 78 8.54 -9.34 2.93
N PRO A 79 8.28 -10.65 2.75
CA PRO A 79 7.43 -11.40 3.67
C PRO A 79 7.99 -11.38 5.10
N ASP A 80 7.09 -11.37 6.07
CA ASP A 80 7.37 -11.48 7.50
C ASP A 80 6.57 -12.65 8.12
N LYS A 81 6.80 -12.88 9.41
CA LYS A 81 6.17 -13.97 10.16
C LYS A 81 4.63 -13.86 10.21
N GLY A 82 4.07 -12.65 10.09
CA GLY A 82 2.62 -12.43 10.06
C GLY A 82 2.02 -12.99 8.78
N ALA A 83 2.59 -12.62 7.62
CA ALA A 83 2.19 -13.18 6.33
C ALA A 83 2.38 -14.70 6.29
N TYR A 84 3.50 -15.21 6.83
CA TYR A 84 3.76 -16.65 6.86
C TYR A 84 2.75 -17.40 7.72
N TRP A 85 2.52 -16.98 8.96
CA TRP A 85 1.52 -17.59 9.85
C TRP A 85 0.12 -17.59 9.21
N ALA A 86 -0.30 -16.44 8.66
CA ALA A 86 -1.62 -16.28 8.07
C ALA A 86 -1.82 -17.17 6.83
N VAL A 87 -0.84 -17.18 5.92
CA VAL A 87 -0.99 -17.77 4.58
C VAL A 87 -0.37 -19.16 4.53
N ILE A 88 0.92 -19.29 4.83
CA ILE A 88 1.63 -20.57 4.69
C ILE A 88 1.32 -21.51 5.86
N GLY A 89 1.29 -20.99 7.08
CA GLY A 89 0.94 -21.70 8.32
C GLY A 89 -0.53 -22.11 8.42
N GLY A 90 -1.38 -21.69 7.47
CA GLY A 90 -2.74 -22.20 7.32
C GLY A 90 -3.77 -21.60 8.28
N ALA A 91 -3.46 -20.47 8.93
CA ALA A 91 -4.45 -19.76 9.74
C ALA A 91 -5.60 -19.22 8.86
N ALA A 92 -5.34 -18.76 7.64
CA ALA A 92 -6.37 -18.51 6.63
C ALA A 92 -6.53 -19.71 5.68
N LYS A 93 -7.79 -20.01 5.32
CA LYS A 93 -8.16 -21.16 4.48
C LYS A 93 -8.99 -20.72 3.28
N GLY A 94 -8.99 -21.52 2.22
CA GLY A 94 -9.82 -21.29 1.03
C GLY A 94 -9.69 -19.87 0.46
N ASP A 95 -10.83 -19.27 0.11
CA ASP A 95 -10.90 -17.94 -0.51
C ASP A 95 -10.37 -16.82 0.40
N LEU A 96 -10.49 -16.97 1.73
CA LEU A 96 -9.96 -16.02 2.71
C LEU A 96 -8.46 -15.79 2.50
N LYS A 97 -7.72 -16.85 2.15
CA LYS A 97 -6.26 -16.84 2.01
C LYS A 97 -5.76 -15.74 1.07
N ARG A 98 -6.43 -15.57 -0.07
CA ARG A 98 -6.05 -14.55 -1.06
C ARG A 98 -6.31 -13.15 -0.53
N VAL A 99 -7.46 -12.94 0.11
CA VAL A 99 -7.83 -11.62 0.65
C VAL A 99 -6.94 -11.21 1.81
N VAL A 100 -6.65 -12.12 2.76
CA VAL A 100 -5.77 -11.77 3.88
C VAL A 100 -4.33 -11.52 3.44
N ARG A 101 -3.84 -12.21 2.39
CA ARG A 101 -2.53 -11.94 1.82
C ARG A 101 -2.48 -10.51 1.27
N PHE A 102 -3.47 -10.14 0.46
CA PHE A 102 -3.59 -8.77 -0.05
C PHE A 102 -3.68 -7.75 1.09
N GLN A 103 -4.54 -8.00 2.07
CA GLN A 103 -4.76 -7.09 3.19
C GLN A 103 -3.49 -6.89 4.02
N HIS A 104 -2.73 -7.96 4.26
CA HIS A 104 -1.43 -7.89 4.93
C HIS A 104 -0.47 -7.01 4.11
N THR A 105 -0.35 -7.25 2.81
CA THR A 105 0.53 -6.45 1.92
C THR A 105 0.16 -4.97 1.94
N VAL A 106 -1.10 -4.61 1.74
CA VAL A 106 -1.50 -3.20 1.72
C VAL A 106 -1.29 -2.52 3.08
N SER A 107 -1.55 -3.22 4.18
CA SER A 107 -1.41 -2.66 5.53
C SER A 107 0.06 -2.45 5.90
N THR A 108 0.92 -3.41 5.57
CA THR A 108 2.38 -3.27 5.77
C THR A 108 2.99 -2.21 4.86
N ALA A 109 2.51 -2.08 3.62
CA ALA A 109 2.97 -1.06 2.69
C ALA A 109 2.58 0.34 3.17
N ALA A 110 1.30 0.54 3.52
CA ALA A 110 0.82 1.81 4.04
C ALA A 110 1.55 2.23 5.31
N TRP A 111 1.76 1.30 6.25
CA TRP A 111 2.53 1.60 7.46
C TRP A 111 3.97 2.03 7.11
N GLN A 112 4.69 1.29 6.27
CA GLN A 112 6.06 1.63 5.90
C GLN A 112 6.18 3.00 5.24
N VAL A 113 5.32 3.31 4.26
CA VAL A 113 5.40 4.60 3.55
C VAL A 113 5.01 5.78 4.45
N GLN A 114 4.07 5.58 5.37
CA GLN A 114 3.68 6.62 6.35
C GLN A 114 4.80 6.92 7.36
N HIS A 115 5.65 5.93 7.65
CA HIS A 115 6.75 6.05 8.61
C HIS A 115 8.12 6.21 7.92
N GLN A 116 8.15 6.30 6.58
CA GLN A 116 9.36 6.41 5.77
C GLN A 116 10.38 5.28 6.03
N ILE A 117 9.89 4.06 6.29
CA ILE A 117 10.72 2.88 6.54
C ILE A 117 10.94 2.13 5.23
N HIS A 118 12.11 2.35 4.63
CA HIS A 118 12.52 1.76 3.36
C HIS A 118 12.94 0.29 3.46
N ASP A 119 13.60 -0.09 4.56
CA ASP A 119 14.08 -1.45 4.78
C ASP A 119 13.92 -1.84 6.25
N PRO A 120 12.77 -2.40 6.64
CA PRO A 120 12.48 -2.71 8.03
C PRO A 120 13.43 -3.79 8.56
N GLN A 121 14.05 -4.62 7.70
CA GLN A 121 14.94 -5.71 8.14
C GLN A 121 16.20 -5.21 8.85
N LYS A 122 16.55 -3.93 8.70
CA LYS A 122 17.71 -3.32 9.37
C LYS A 122 17.47 -3.02 10.85
N ASN A 123 16.23 -3.11 11.33
CA ASN A 123 15.86 -2.79 12.70
C ASN A 123 14.75 -3.74 13.17
N GLU A 124 15.02 -4.48 14.25
CA GLU A 124 14.05 -5.43 14.80
C GLU A 124 12.72 -4.76 15.19
N ALA A 125 12.76 -3.56 15.75
CA ALA A 125 11.55 -2.83 16.13
C ALA A 125 10.70 -2.45 14.91
N ASP A 126 11.34 -2.09 13.79
CA ASP A 126 10.63 -1.77 12.54
C ASP A 126 10.03 -3.04 11.91
N MET A 127 10.74 -4.17 11.96
CA MET A 127 10.19 -5.47 11.56
C MET A 127 8.98 -5.89 12.42
N GLU A 128 9.07 -5.72 13.74
CA GLU A 128 7.97 -6.04 14.66
C GLU A 128 6.76 -5.15 14.40
N ALA A 129 6.97 -3.84 14.26
CA ALA A 129 5.89 -2.88 13.99
C ALA A 129 5.24 -3.10 12.61
N LYS A 130 6.03 -3.39 11.57
CA LYS A 130 5.52 -3.81 10.26
C LYS A 130 4.65 -5.06 10.39
N THR A 131 5.16 -6.09 11.07
CA THR A 131 4.42 -7.35 11.24
C THR A 131 3.10 -7.10 11.97
N LEU A 132 3.11 -6.28 13.02
CA LEU A 132 1.91 -5.92 13.76
C LEU A 132 0.90 -5.19 12.86
N ALA A 133 1.34 -4.21 12.07
CA ALA A 133 0.46 -3.50 11.13
C ALA A 133 -0.16 -4.44 10.09
N GLY A 134 0.62 -5.40 9.58
CA GLY A 134 0.13 -6.44 8.66
C GLY A 134 -0.92 -7.36 9.28
N VAL A 135 -0.68 -7.82 10.52
CA VAL A 135 -1.61 -8.69 11.25
C VAL A 135 -2.88 -7.95 11.65
N GLU A 136 -2.77 -6.71 12.12
CA GLU A 136 -3.94 -5.84 12.38
C GLU A 136 -4.82 -5.68 11.14
N GLY A 137 -4.18 -5.38 10.00
CA GLY A 137 -4.85 -5.24 8.72
C GLY A 137 -5.61 -6.49 8.33
N LEU A 138 -4.95 -7.64 8.27
CA LEU A 138 -5.61 -8.88 7.86
C LEU A 138 -6.72 -9.31 8.83
N LEU A 139 -6.65 -8.96 10.12
CA LEU A 139 -7.72 -9.25 11.07
C LEU A 139 -8.97 -8.42 10.79
N ARG A 140 -8.81 -7.16 10.35
CA ARG A 140 -9.95 -6.35 9.86
C ARG A 140 -10.61 -6.99 8.64
N ALA A 141 -9.82 -7.48 7.69
CA ALA A 141 -10.38 -8.20 6.53
C ALA A 141 -11.05 -9.52 6.93
N TYR A 142 -10.47 -10.24 7.89
CA TYR A 142 -11.05 -11.46 8.44
C TYR A 142 -12.44 -11.20 9.04
N GLU A 143 -12.60 -10.16 9.86
CA GLU A 143 -13.90 -9.81 10.45
C GLU A 143 -14.97 -9.55 9.40
N VAL A 144 -14.65 -8.75 8.37
CA VAL A 144 -15.59 -8.43 7.29
C VAL A 144 -16.04 -9.70 6.56
N LEU A 145 -15.09 -10.57 6.21
CA LEU A 145 -15.39 -11.77 5.41
C LEU A 145 -16.03 -12.89 6.23
N ALA A 146 -15.62 -13.06 7.49
CA ALA A 146 -16.20 -14.05 8.40
C ALA A 146 -17.66 -13.72 8.74
N ALA A 147 -18.01 -12.43 8.82
CA ALA A 147 -19.39 -12.00 9.03
C ALA A 147 -20.30 -12.28 7.82
N GLN A 148 -19.75 -12.23 6.60
CA GLN A 148 -20.50 -12.49 5.37
C GLN A 148 -20.61 -13.99 5.03
N ARG A 149 -19.59 -14.77 5.41
CA ARG A 149 -19.39 -16.16 4.98
C ARG A 149 -18.84 -17.00 6.13
N PRO A 150 -19.68 -17.74 6.88
CA PRO A 150 -19.26 -18.54 8.02
C PRO A 150 -18.18 -19.59 7.70
N GLU A 151 -18.10 -20.06 6.46
CA GLU A 151 -17.07 -20.98 5.97
C GLU A 151 -15.65 -20.38 5.99
N ASN A 152 -15.54 -19.05 6.04
CA ASN A 152 -14.24 -18.38 6.20
C ASN A 152 -13.74 -18.41 7.64
N ARG A 153 -14.55 -18.84 8.62
CA ARG A 153 -14.14 -18.88 10.03
C ARG A 153 -12.93 -19.80 10.22
N SER A 154 -12.00 -19.33 11.03
CA SER A 154 -10.79 -20.08 11.36
C SER A 154 -10.49 -19.95 12.85
N PRO A 155 -10.31 -21.06 13.60
CA PRO A 155 -9.98 -21.01 15.02
C PRO A 155 -8.74 -20.17 15.31
N GLN A 156 -7.71 -20.25 14.47
CA GLN A 156 -6.49 -19.47 14.65
C GLN A 156 -6.70 -17.97 14.41
N MET A 157 -7.57 -17.60 13.47
CA MET A 157 -7.92 -16.18 13.24
C MET A 157 -8.85 -15.65 14.33
N ASP A 158 -9.78 -16.48 14.82
CA ASP A 158 -10.65 -16.17 15.96
C ASP A 158 -9.82 -15.94 17.24
N GLU A 159 -8.79 -16.76 17.47
CA GLU A 159 -7.84 -16.57 18.57
C GLU A 159 -7.08 -15.26 18.44
N ALA A 160 -6.47 -14.99 17.28
CA ALA A 160 -5.74 -13.75 17.05
C ALA A 160 -6.64 -12.50 17.18
N LEU A 161 -7.89 -12.59 16.72
CA LEU A 161 -8.90 -11.56 16.90
C LEU A 161 -9.25 -11.33 18.38
N ALA A 162 -9.37 -12.40 19.16
CA ALA A 162 -9.57 -12.29 20.61
C ALA A 162 -8.37 -11.62 21.30
N GLN A 163 -7.14 -11.94 20.91
CA GLN A 163 -5.93 -11.27 21.41
C GLN A 163 -5.93 -9.77 21.07
N ARG A 164 -6.35 -9.39 19.86
CA ARG A 164 -6.51 -7.98 19.49
C ARG A 164 -7.52 -7.26 20.38
N ASN A 165 -8.69 -7.86 20.59
CA ASN A 165 -9.75 -7.26 21.41
C ASN A 165 -9.35 -7.16 22.89
N ALA A 166 -8.45 -8.02 23.36
CA ALA A 166 -7.87 -7.97 24.69
C ALA A 166 -6.65 -7.03 24.82
N GLY A 167 -6.21 -6.39 23.72
CA GLY A 167 -5.02 -5.52 23.71
C GLY A 167 -3.69 -6.27 23.77
N THR A 168 -3.69 -7.59 23.55
CA THR A 168 -2.52 -8.48 23.64
C THR A 168 -1.97 -8.91 22.29
N LEU A 169 -2.48 -8.37 21.18
CA LEU A 169 -1.99 -8.69 19.83
C LEU A 169 -0.48 -8.46 19.64
N PRO A 170 0.15 -7.40 20.17
CA PRO A 170 1.60 -7.23 20.04
C PRO A 170 2.39 -8.42 20.61
N ALA A 171 1.97 -8.95 21.77
CA ALA A 171 2.59 -10.13 22.38
C ALA A 171 2.35 -11.39 21.53
N PHE A 172 1.14 -11.56 21.01
CA PHE A 172 0.81 -12.65 20.07
C PHE A 172 1.71 -12.60 18.83
N VAL A 173 1.85 -11.44 18.20
CA VAL A 173 2.71 -11.22 17.02
C VAL A 173 4.17 -11.54 17.36
N LYS A 174 4.67 -11.11 18.53
CA LYS A 174 6.03 -11.42 18.96
C LYS A 174 6.26 -12.93 19.08
N ALA A 175 5.28 -13.67 19.60
CA ALA A 175 5.32 -15.12 19.78
C ALA A 175 5.07 -15.96 18.51
N LEU A 176 4.73 -15.33 17.38
CA LEU A 176 4.54 -16.07 16.12
C LEU A 176 5.80 -16.86 15.73
N PRO A 177 5.65 -18.06 15.13
CA PRO A 177 6.78 -18.84 14.65
C PRO A 177 7.70 -18.02 13.75
N PRO A 178 9.03 -18.20 13.83
CA PRO A 178 9.96 -17.51 12.96
C PRO A 178 9.73 -17.92 11.50
N MET A 179 10.14 -17.05 10.58
CA MET A 179 10.21 -17.40 9.16
C MET A 179 11.17 -18.58 8.97
N PRO A 180 10.86 -19.56 8.09
CA PRO A 180 11.82 -20.59 7.74
C PRO A 180 13.08 -19.96 7.10
N PRO A 181 14.25 -20.59 7.26
CA PRO A 181 15.46 -20.13 6.58
C PRO A 181 15.24 -20.10 5.06
N ARG A 182 15.74 -19.04 4.42
CA ARG A 182 15.69 -18.85 2.97
C ARG A 182 16.76 -19.69 2.27
#